data_AF-X1DZG9-F1
#
_entry.id   AF-X1DZG9-F1
#
_cell.length_a   1.000
_cell.length_b   1.000
_cell.length_c   1.000
_cell.angle_alpha   90.00
_cell.angle_beta   90.00
_cell.angle_gamma   90.00
#
_symmetry.space_group_name_H-M   'P 1'
#
loop_
_entity.id
_entity.type
_entity.pdbx_description
1 polymer ?
#
loop_
_entity_poly.entity_id
_entity_poly.type
_entity_poly.pdbx_seq_one_letter_code
_entity_poly.pdbx_strand_id
1 'polypeptide(L)'
;MAKKNKEVEVVKHGSEGHDALLASGYGMTVEDARMIIKERAADSSTYSIKEVRNAQAMIAAFEVGPKELRPISTTPRWVRQKTVGVR
;
A
#
# COMPACT_ATOMS: atom_id res chain seq x y z
N MET A 1 22.01 -19.74 -16.48
CA MET A 1 21.39 -18.41 -16.35
C MET A 1 20.73 -18.32 -14.98
N ALA A 2 21.38 -17.64 -14.02
CA ALA A 2 20.87 -17.53 -12.67
C ALA A 2 19.68 -16.57 -12.63
N LYS A 3 18.49 -17.07 -12.26
CA LYS A 3 17.33 -16.23 -11.94
C LYS A 3 17.70 -15.41 -10.70
N LYS A 4 18.00 -14.13 -10.88
CA LYS A 4 18.12 -13.16 -9.80
C LYS A 4 16.75 -13.08 -9.14
N ASN A 5 16.59 -13.74 -8.00
CA ASN A 5 15.43 -13.58 -7.16
C ASN A 5 15.36 -12.09 -6.80
N LYS A 6 14.34 -11.41 -7.32
CA LYS A 6 14.04 -10.03 -6.99
C LYS A 6 13.63 -10.06 -5.53
N GLU A 7 14.57 -9.74 -4.63
CA GLU A 7 14.25 -9.53 -3.22
C GLU A 7 13.12 -8.52 -3.18
N VAL A 8 11.97 -8.96 -2.65
CA VAL A 8 10.87 -8.07 -2.37
C VAL A 8 11.37 -7.24 -1.20
N GLU A 9 11.89 -6.03 -1.47
CA GLU A 9 12.22 -5.09 -0.42
C GLU A 9 10.95 -4.89 0.40
N VAL A 10 10.96 -5.43 1.62
CA VAL A 10 9.88 -5.25 2.57
C VAL A 10 9.95 -3.81 3.01
N VAL A 11 9.21 -2.95 2.30
CA VAL A 11 9.05 -1.55 2.68
C VAL A 11 8.36 -1.55 4.04
N LYS A 12 9.10 -1.17 5.09
CA LYS A 12 8.58 -1.10 6.45
C LYS A 12 7.59 0.05 6.56
N HIS A 13 6.53 -0.14 7.33
CA HIS A 13 5.60 0.92 7.67
C HIS A 13 6.34 2.12 8.29
N GLY A 14 6.05 3.34 7.82
CA GLY A 14 6.71 4.56 8.28
C GLY A 14 8.19 4.68 7.92
N SER A 15 8.69 3.86 6.97
CA SER A 15 9.98 4.11 6.34
C SER A 15 9.84 5.18 5.25
N GLU A 16 10.93 5.88 4.96
CA GLU A 16 10.99 6.88 3.88
C GLU A 16 10.54 6.30 2.52
N GLY A 17 10.78 5.01 2.29
CA GLY A 17 10.30 4.28 1.11
C GLY A 17 8.79 4.02 1.10
N HIS A 18 8.15 3.86 2.26
CA HIS A 18 6.70 3.74 2.37
C HIS A 18 6.02 5.07 2.05
N ASP A 19 6.58 6.15 2.56
CA ASP A 19 6.04 7.50 2.38
C ASP A 19 6.21 7.95 0.93
N ALA A 20 7.34 7.65 0.29
CA ALA A 20 7.55 7.88 -1.13
C ALA A 20 6.59 7.05 -2.01
N LEU A 21 6.32 5.79 -1.63
CA LEU A 21 5.40 4.94 -2.36
C LEU A 21 3.95 5.47 -2.28
N LEU A 22 3.51 5.91 -1.11
CA LEU A 22 2.22 6.57 -0.95
C LEU A 22 2.17 7.92 -1.68
N ALA A 23 3.23 8.73 -1.60
CA ALA A 23 3.28 10.01 -2.26
C ALA A 23 3.16 9.88 -3.79
N SER A 24 3.82 8.88 -4.38
CA SER A 24 3.70 8.59 -5.82
C SER A 24 2.31 8.07 -6.22
N GLY A 25 1.64 7.30 -5.36
CA GLY A 25 0.30 6.76 -5.64
C GLY A 25 -0.84 7.78 -5.48
N TYR A 26 -0.70 8.71 -4.52
CA TYR A 26 -1.75 9.68 -4.19
C TYR A 26 -1.46 11.10 -4.72
N GLY A 27 -0.25 11.36 -5.20
CA GLY A 27 0.17 12.66 -5.75
C GLY A 27 0.34 13.76 -4.71
N MET A 28 0.40 13.42 -3.42
CA MET A 28 0.56 14.34 -2.29
C MET A 28 1.30 13.65 -1.16
N THR A 29 1.89 14.40 -0.22
CA THR A 29 2.55 13.81 0.95
C THR A 29 1.56 13.55 2.10
N VAL A 30 1.97 12.73 3.09
CA VAL A 30 1.14 12.47 4.28
C VAL A 30 0.90 13.76 5.05
N GLU A 31 1.87 14.67 5.07
CA GLU A 31 1.75 15.99 5.68
C GLU A 31 0.71 16.85 4.96
N ASP A 32 0.73 16.87 3.62
CA ASP A 32 -0.28 17.58 2.82
C ASP A 32 -1.68 17.04 3.11
N ALA A 33 -1.83 15.71 3.17
CA ALA A 33 -3.12 15.09 3.49
C ALA A 33 -3.64 15.50 4.88
N ARG A 34 -2.75 15.58 5.89
CA ARG A 34 -3.10 16.08 7.23
C ARG A 34 -3.49 17.56 7.20
N MET A 35 -2.79 18.36 6.42
CA MET A 35 -3.06 19.79 6.26
C MET A 35 -4.43 20.02 5.63
N ILE A 36 -4.74 19.34 4.52
CA ILE A 36 -6.03 19.42 3.83
C ILE A 36 -7.19 19.09 4.77
N ILE A 37 -7.07 18.01 5.56
CA ILE A 37 -8.13 17.61 6.50
C ILE A 37 -8.30 18.67 7.61
N LYS A 38 -7.20 19.18 8.15
CA LYS A 38 -7.21 20.18 9.22
C LYS A 38 -7.79 21.51 8.74
N GLU A 39 -7.37 21.98 7.57
CA GLU A 39 -7.86 23.22 6.96
C GLU A 39 -9.32 23.10 6.53
N ARG A 40 -9.75 21.95 6.02
CA ARG A 40 -11.17 21.69 5.71
C ARG A 40 -12.05 21.69 6.97
N ALA A 41 -11.50 21.20 8.09
CA ALA A 41 -12.20 21.24 9.38
C ALA A 41 -12.33 22.67 9.93
N ALA A 42 -11.36 23.54 9.63
CA ALA A 42 -11.40 24.96 9.97
C ALA A 42 -12.31 25.77 9.03
N ASP A 43 -12.26 25.45 7.73
CA ASP A 43 -13.06 26.08 6.68
C ASP A 43 -13.55 25.03 5.67
N SER A 44 -14.87 24.82 5.63
CA SER A 44 -15.48 23.86 4.72
C SER A 44 -15.56 24.34 3.26
N SER A 45 -14.80 25.36 2.85
CA SER A 45 -14.76 25.85 1.46
C SER A 45 -13.37 25.80 0.82
N THR A 46 -12.29 25.63 1.60
CA THR A 46 -10.89 25.68 1.13
C THR A 46 -10.51 24.60 0.13
N TYR A 47 -10.95 23.35 0.36
CA TYR A 47 -10.62 22.21 -0.50
C TYR A 47 -11.85 21.52 -1.05
N SER A 48 -11.81 21.03 -2.29
CA SER A 48 -12.93 20.26 -2.84
C SER A 48 -13.18 18.96 -2.05
N ILE A 49 -14.42 18.47 -2.09
CA ILE A 49 -14.77 17.17 -1.47
C ILE A 49 -13.88 16.04 -2.03
N LYS A 50 -13.47 16.13 -3.29
CA LYS A 50 -12.61 15.13 -3.94
C LYS A 50 -11.21 15.13 -3.32
N GLU A 51 -10.62 16.29 -3.11
CA GLU A 51 -9.29 16.43 -2.49
C GLU A 51 -9.30 15.94 -1.05
N VAL A 52 -10.34 16.28 -0.29
CA VAL A 52 -10.49 15.82 1.10
C VAL A 52 -10.62 14.31 1.17
N ARG A 53 -11.42 13.69 0.29
CA ARG A 53 -11.52 12.23 0.20
C ARG A 53 -10.19 11.57 -0.18
N ASN A 54 -9.43 12.19 -1.08
CA ASN A 54 -8.12 11.68 -1.47
C ASN A 54 -7.13 11.74 -0.29
N ALA A 55 -7.12 12.85 0.45
CA ALA A 55 -6.32 13.02 1.66
C ALA A 55 -6.71 12.00 2.75
N GLN A 56 -8.01 11.78 2.99
CA GLN A 56 -8.49 10.75 3.91
C GLN A 56 -8.06 9.34 3.51
N ALA A 57 -8.14 9.02 2.21
CA ALA A 57 -7.70 7.73 1.69
C ALA A 57 -6.18 7.54 1.87
N MET A 58 -5.40 8.61 1.70
CA MET A 58 -3.96 8.57 1.95
C MET A 58 -3.63 8.33 3.42
N ILE A 59 -4.30 9.02 4.35
CA ILE A 59 -4.12 8.78 5.80
C ILE A 59 -4.47 7.35 6.16
N ALA A 60 -5.59 6.84 5.65
CA ALA A 60 -6.00 5.46 5.90
C ALA A 60 -5.00 4.45 5.31
N ALA A 61 -4.45 4.71 4.12
CA ALA A 61 -3.39 3.88 3.54
C ALA A 61 -2.09 3.95 4.34
N PHE A 62 -1.74 5.14 4.84
CA PHE A 62 -0.61 5.34 5.72
C PHE A 62 -0.78 4.55 7.01
N GLU A 63 -1.93 4.62 7.69
CA GLU A 63 -2.23 3.92 8.96
C GLU A 63 -2.33 2.39 8.82
N VAL A 64 -2.92 1.90 7.73
CA VAL A 64 -2.99 0.44 7.44
C VAL A 64 -1.60 -0.13 7.17
N GLY A 65 -0.70 0.71 6.66
CA GLY A 65 0.65 0.32 6.32
C GLY A 65 0.77 -0.58 5.11
N PRO A 66 2.00 -0.95 4.75
CA PRO A 66 2.23 -1.93 3.71
C PRO A 66 1.70 -3.26 4.26
N LYS A 67 0.50 -3.64 3.83
CA LYS A 67 0.01 -5.00 4.02
C LYS A 67 1.12 -5.90 3.51
N GLU A 68 1.67 -6.73 4.41
CA GLU A 68 2.58 -7.80 4.02
C GLU A 68 1.93 -8.55 2.86
N LEU A 69 2.41 -8.28 1.64
CA LEU A 69 2.09 -9.09 0.48
C LEU A 69 2.86 -10.38 0.72
N ARG A 70 2.28 -11.27 1.53
CA ARG A 70 2.79 -12.62 1.69
C ARG A 70 2.94 -13.16 0.27
N PRO A 71 4.13 -13.65 -0.10
CA PRO A 71 4.32 -14.19 -1.43
C PRO A 71 3.23 -15.25 -1.64
N ILE A 72 2.40 -15.06 -2.66
CA ILE A 72 1.51 -16.12 -3.13
C ILE A 72 2.47 -17.25 -3.48
N SER A 73 2.52 -18.27 -2.61
CA SER A 73 3.42 -19.40 -2.79
C SER A 73 3.26 -19.88 -4.22
N THR A 74 4.36 -19.87 -4.96
CA THR A 74 4.43 -20.16 -6.41
C THR A 74 4.09 -21.60 -6.76
N THR A 75 3.54 -22.36 -5.81
CA THR A 75 2.95 -23.67 -6.01
C THR A 75 1.47 -23.50 -6.36
N PRO A 76 1.12 -23.54 -7.65
CA PRO A 76 -0.28 -23.49 -8.02
C PRO A 76 -0.98 -24.74 -7.45
N ARG A 77 -2.14 -24.52 -6.84
CA ARG A 77 -2.90 -25.49 -6.02
C ARG A 77 -3.25 -26.79 -6.78
N TRP A 78 -3.19 -26.79 -8.11
CA TRP A 78 -3.44 -27.97 -8.95
C TRP A 78 -2.32 -29.04 -8.91
N VAL A 79 -1.12 -28.71 -8.45
CA VAL A 79 -0.02 -29.68 -8.34
C VAL A 79 -0.22 -30.64 -7.15
N ARG A 80 -1.06 -30.29 -6.17
CA ARG A 80 -1.33 -31.16 -5.00
C ARG A 80 -2.27 -32.33 -5.26
N GLN A 81 -2.86 -32.48 -6.46
CA GLN A 81 -3.78 -33.58 -6.77
C GLN A 81 -3.13 -34.82 -7.42
N LYS A 82 -1.80 -34.87 -7.59
CA LYS A 82 -1.13 -36.05 -8.19
C LYS A 82 -0.11 -36.69 -7.25
N THR A 83 -0.50 -37.14 -6.06
CA THR A 83 0.27 -38.17 -5.32
C THR A 83 -0.47 -38.70 -4.07
N VAL A 84 -1.69 -39.22 -4.23
CA VAL A 84 -2.16 -40.28 -3.31
C VAL A 84 -2.96 -41.28 -4.14
N GLY A 85 -2.30 -42.37 -4.50
CA GLY A 85 -2.85 -43.40 -5.39
C GLY A 85 -1.76 -44.29 -6.02
N VAL A 86 -0.67 -44.54 -5.28
CA VAL A 86 0.17 -45.71 -5.52
C VAL A 86 0.17 -46.50 -4.21
N ARG A 87 -0.86 -47.32 -4.07
CA ARG A 87 -0.83 -48.70 -3.55
C ARG A 87 -2.25 -49.25 -3.55
#